data_AF-A0A935H353-F1
#
_entry.id   AF-A0A935H353-F1
#
_cell.length_a   1.000
_cell.length_b   1.000
_cell.length_c   1.000
_cell.angle_alpha   90.00
_cell.angle_beta   90.00
_cell.angle_gamma   90.00
#
_symmetry.space_group_name_H-M   'P 1'
#
loop_
_entity.id
_entity.type
_entity.pdbx_description
1 polymer ?
#
loop_
_entity_poly.entity_id
_entity_poly.type
_entity_poly.pdbx_seq_one_letter_code
_entity_poly.pdbx_strand_id
1 'polypeptide(L)'
;IDGADPQRRDIEAAIALHRSDTVIIHDFVHALEYLWKAARCLYEPGSSQAEDWVQKHAVALLEGRLSGVVAGMHRSATLRKLAKKDREALDKCAAYLLKNKRRFDYSRALKNGWPIATGIIEGACRHLVKDRMDLTGARWSLDGAEAVLRLRALHCSGDLEQYLDFHFQQEKLRNYACLQAANDEVIKMAA
;
A
#
# COMPACT_ATOMS: atom_id res chain seq x y z
N ILE A 1 -1.61 -5.55 -2.65
CA ILE A 1 -1.32 -5.71 -4.10
C ILE A 1 -2.55 -5.35 -4.91
N ASP A 2 -2.38 -4.88 -6.14
CA ASP A 2 -3.49 -4.46 -7.02
C ASP A 2 -4.13 -5.61 -7.82
N GLY A 3 -3.40 -6.71 -7.97
CA GLY A 3 -3.82 -7.88 -8.74
C GLY A 3 -3.17 -8.01 -10.11
N ALA A 4 -2.24 -7.14 -10.45
CA ALA A 4 -1.42 -7.27 -11.65
C ALA A 4 -0.57 -8.54 -11.56
N ASP A 5 -0.67 -9.40 -12.57
CA ASP A 5 0.04 -10.67 -12.60
C ASP A 5 1.59 -10.51 -12.58
N PRO A 6 2.21 -9.49 -13.20
CA PRO A 6 3.66 -9.24 -13.07
C PRO A 6 4.07 -8.92 -11.63
N GLN A 7 3.41 -7.94 -10.98
CA GLN A 7 3.68 -7.56 -9.59
C GLN A 7 3.61 -8.77 -8.66
N ARG A 8 2.60 -9.62 -8.86
CA ARG A 8 2.44 -10.84 -8.07
C ARG A 8 3.61 -11.81 -8.25
N ARG A 9 4.08 -12.03 -9.48
CA ARG A 9 5.22 -12.92 -9.74
C ARG A 9 6.49 -12.42 -9.06
N ASP A 10 6.74 -11.12 -9.12
CA ASP A 10 7.93 -10.52 -8.50
C ASP A 10 7.90 -10.68 -6.97
N ILE A 11 6.73 -10.46 -6.36
CA ILE A 11 6.53 -10.66 -4.91
C ILE A 11 6.67 -12.14 -4.53
N GLU A 12 6.03 -13.05 -5.27
CA GLU A 12 6.11 -14.49 -5.02
C GLU A 12 7.57 -15.00 -5.17
N ALA A 13 8.33 -14.47 -6.14
CA ALA A 13 9.75 -14.75 -6.33
C ALA A 13 10.61 -14.22 -5.17
N ALA A 14 10.35 -12.99 -4.72
CA ALA A 14 11.05 -12.39 -3.58
C ALA A 14 10.80 -13.18 -2.27
N ILE A 15 9.55 -13.59 -2.03
CA ILE A 15 9.18 -14.42 -0.88
C ILE A 15 9.95 -15.75 -0.90
N ALA A 16 10.01 -16.40 -2.06
CA ALA A 16 10.75 -17.65 -2.22
C ALA A 16 12.26 -17.46 -2.00
N LEU A 17 12.82 -16.38 -2.56
CA LEU A 17 14.24 -16.05 -2.42
C LEU A 17 14.63 -15.79 -0.96
N HIS A 18 13.80 -15.05 -0.22
CA HIS A 18 14.09 -14.65 1.16
C HIS A 18 13.54 -15.60 2.22
N ARG A 19 12.83 -16.68 1.82
CA ARG A 19 12.19 -17.65 2.72
C ARG A 19 11.33 -16.99 3.81
N SER A 20 10.62 -15.93 3.44
CA SER A 20 9.80 -15.16 4.37
C SER A 20 8.41 -15.75 4.48
N ASP A 21 7.85 -15.81 5.69
CA ASP A 21 6.43 -16.07 5.88
C ASP A 21 5.65 -14.76 5.66
N THR A 22 5.22 -14.53 4.43
CA THR A 22 4.57 -13.27 4.02
C THR A 22 3.12 -13.51 3.63
N VAL A 23 2.21 -12.75 4.24
CA VAL A 23 0.80 -12.75 3.85
C VAL A 23 0.55 -11.68 2.80
N ILE A 24 0.00 -12.11 1.65
CA ILE A 24 -0.34 -11.21 0.55
C ILE A 24 -1.84 -10.91 0.59
N ILE A 25 -2.16 -9.62 0.71
CA ILE A 25 -3.54 -9.11 0.73
C ILE A 25 -3.78 -8.27 -0.51
N HIS A 26 -4.95 -8.45 -1.13
CA HIS A 26 -5.41 -7.59 -2.21
C HIS A 26 -5.95 -6.28 -1.67
N ASP A 27 -5.61 -5.20 -2.35
CA ASP A 27 -6.09 -3.87 -2.00
C ASP A 27 -7.61 -3.77 -2.17
N PHE A 28 -8.26 -3.33 -1.09
CA PHE A 28 -9.70 -3.15 -1.00
C PHE A 28 -10.24 -2.07 -1.95
N VAL A 29 -9.45 -1.04 -2.28
CA VAL A 29 -9.86 0.01 -3.22
C VAL A 29 -10.18 -0.58 -4.59
N HIS A 30 -9.36 -1.53 -5.08
CA HIS A 30 -9.65 -2.22 -6.33
C HIS A 30 -10.88 -3.13 -6.23
N ALA A 31 -11.11 -3.79 -5.10
CA ALA A 31 -12.35 -4.54 -4.90
C ALA A 31 -13.58 -3.61 -5.04
N LEU A 32 -13.53 -2.40 -4.46
CA LEU A 32 -14.58 -1.39 -4.59
C LEU A 32 -14.78 -0.93 -6.04
N GLU A 33 -13.71 -0.71 -6.81
CA GLU A 33 -13.82 -0.36 -8.24
C GLU A 33 -14.56 -1.43 -9.04
N TYR A 34 -14.28 -2.71 -8.78
CA TYR A 34 -14.99 -3.82 -9.41
C TYR A 34 -16.46 -3.89 -8.96
N LEU A 35 -16.75 -3.68 -7.66
CA LEU A 35 -18.11 -3.62 -7.15
C LEU A 35 -18.90 -2.48 -7.82
N TRP A 36 -18.32 -1.30 -7.97
CA TRP A 36 -18.96 -0.17 -8.65
C TRP A 36 -19.27 -0.46 -10.12
N LYS A 37 -18.34 -1.10 -10.83
CA LYS A 37 -18.57 -1.54 -12.22
C LYS A 37 -19.70 -2.57 -12.30
N ALA A 38 -19.79 -3.50 -11.35
CA ALA A 38 -20.87 -4.48 -11.27
C ALA A 38 -22.23 -3.84 -10.92
N ALA A 39 -22.24 -2.86 -10.01
CA ALA A 39 -23.45 -2.15 -9.61
C ALA A 39 -24.11 -1.40 -10.77
N ARG A 40 -23.30 -0.82 -11.67
CA ARG A 40 -23.76 -0.13 -12.89
C ARG A 40 -24.42 -1.07 -13.91
N CYS A 41 -24.22 -2.38 -13.82
CA CYS A 41 -25.00 -3.35 -14.60
C CYS A 41 -26.40 -3.58 -14.03
N LEU A 42 -26.63 -3.21 -12.77
CA LEU A 42 -27.85 -3.48 -12.04
C LEU A 42 -28.70 -2.21 -11.87
N TYR A 43 -28.07 -1.04 -11.71
CA TYR A 43 -28.73 0.19 -11.36
C TYR A 43 -28.17 1.37 -12.16
N GLU A 44 -28.98 2.42 -12.26
CA GLU A 44 -28.57 3.67 -12.92
C GLU A 44 -27.38 4.32 -12.19
N PRO A 45 -26.44 4.95 -12.92
CA PRO A 45 -25.33 5.69 -12.33
C PRO A 45 -25.81 6.78 -11.36
N GLY A 46 -25.22 6.84 -10.17
CA GLY A 46 -25.56 7.84 -9.15
C GLY A 46 -26.86 7.57 -8.38
N SER A 47 -27.48 6.41 -8.57
CA SER A 47 -28.65 6.01 -7.79
C SER A 47 -28.28 5.54 -6.38
N SER A 48 -29.14 5.86 -5.40
CA SER A 48 -28.96 5.38 -4.02
C SER A 48 -28.98 3.85 -3.93
N GLN A 49 -29.72 3.17 -4.81
CA GLN A 49 -29.71 1.70 -4.85
C GLN A 49 -28.34 1.14 -5.27
N ALA A 50 -27.59 1.83 -6.13
CA ALA A 50 -26.23 1.43 -6.49
C ALA A 50 -25.29 1.57 -5.30
N GLU A 51 -25.37 2.69 -4.56
CA GLU A 51 -24.60 2.95 -3.34
C GLU A 51 -24.87 1.89 -2.27
N ASP A 52 -26.14 1.66 -1.93
CA ASP A 52 -26.56 0.66 -0.96
C ASP A 52 -26.06 -0.75 -1.34
N TRP A 53 -26.14 -1.08 -2.63
CA TRP A 53 -25.68 -2.36 -3.13
C TRP A 53 -24.16 -2.49 -2.99
N VAL A 54 -23.38 -1.47 -3.35
CA VAL A 54 -21.92 -1.49 -3.19
C VAL A 54 -21.55 -1.58 -1.72
N GLN A 55 -22.14 -0.75 -0.85
CA GLN A 55 -21.88 -0.76 0.58
C GLN A 55 -22.16 -2.13 1.20
N LYS A 56 -23.30 -2.74 0.88
CA LYS A 56 -23.67 -4.07 1.38
C LYS A 56 -22.64 -5.14 0.99
N HIS A 57 -22.19 -5.15 -0.27
CA HIS A 57 -21.23 -6.16 -0.73
C HIS A 57 -19.81 -5.85 -0.24
N ALA A 58 -19.45 -4.57 -0.09
CA ALA A 58 -18.19 -4.14 0.50
C ALA A 58 -18.06 -4.62 1.95
N VAL A 59 -19.08 -4.41 2.79
CA VAL A 59 -19.12 -4.92 4.17
C VAL A 59 -19.03 -6.44 4.19
N ALA A 60 -19.78 -7.13 3.32
CA ALA A 60 -19.71 -8.59 3.23
C ALA A 60 -18.32 -9.11 2.84
N LEU A 61 -17.58 -8.40 1.97
CA LEU A 61 -16.19 -8.75 1.66
C LEU A 61 -15.28 -8.56 2.88
N LEU A 62 -15.42 -7.44 3.61
CA LEU A 62 -14.64 -7.19 4.83
C LEU A 62 -14.87 -8.27 5.90
N GLU A 63 -16.08 -8.82 5.96
CA GLU A 63 -16.45 -9.93 6.83
C GLU A 63 -16.02 -11.32 6.29
N GLY A 64 -15.32 -11.39 5.16
CA GLY A 64 -14.85 -12.64 4.56
C GLY A 64 -15.93 -13.44 3.81
N ARG A 65 -17.11 -12.87 3.55
CA ARG A 65 -18.25 -13.54 2.91
C ARG A 65 -18.20 -13.50 1.38
N LEU A 66 -17.00 -13.60 0.79
CA LEU A 66 -16.77 -13.44 -0.65
C LEU A 66 -17.60 -14.39 -1.52
N SER A 67 -17.67 -15.68 -1.17
CA SER A 67 -18.48 -16.62 -1.94
C SER A 67 -19.97 -16.29 -1.92
N GLY A 68 -20.46 -15.71 -0.81
CA GLY A 68 -21.83 -15.21 -0.70
C GLY A 68 -22.08 -13.97 -1.56
N VAL A 69 -21.11 -13.04 -1.61
CA VAL A 69 -21.14 -11.87 -2.50
C VAL A 69 -21.26 -12.28 -3.96
N VAL A 70 -20.41 -13.21 -4.40
CA VAL A 70 -20.42 -13.71 -5.79
C VAL A 70 -21.72 -14.44 -6.13
N ALA A 71 -22.22 -15.29 -5.22
CA ALA A 71 -23.50 -15.94 -5.40
C ALA A 71 -24.67 -14.94 -5.49
N GLY A 72 -24.62 -13.87 -4.68
CA GLY A 72 -25.58 -12.77 -4.71
C GLY A 72 -25.58 -12.03 -6.06
N MET A 73 -24.40 -11.70 -6.58
CA MET A 73 -24.23 -11.05 -7.90
C MET A 73 -24.86 -11.88 -9.01
N HIS A 74 -24.52 -13.17 -9.12
CA HIS A 74 -25.08 -14.04 -10.15
C HIS A 74 -26.59 -14.21 -10.00
N ARG A 75 -27.10 -14.32 -8.77
CA ARG A 75 -28.54 -14.37 -8.52
C ARG A 75 -29.25 -13.10 -8.97
N SER A 76 -28.70 -11.91 -8.68
CA SER A 76 -29.26 -10.64 -9.13
C SER A 76 -29.33 -10.56 -10.66
N ALA A 77 -28.27 -10.98 -11.35
CA ALA A 77 -28.25 -10.99 -12.82
C ALA A 77 -29.30 -11.94 -13.40
N THR A 78 -29.47 -13.13 -12.83
CA THR A 78 -30.46 -14.12 -13.27
C THR A 78 -31.89 -13.66 -13.01
N LEU A 79 -32.19 -13.15 -11.82
CA LEU A 79 -33.54 -12.69 -11.46
C LEU A 79 -34.00 -11.49 -12.32
N ARG A 80 -33.05 -10.62 -12.69
CA ARG A 80 -33.30 -9.48 -13.59
C ARG A 80 -33.25 -9.85 -15.08
N LYS A 81 -32.97 -11.12 -15.40
CA LYS A 81 -32.87 -11.64 -16.78
C LYS A 81 -31.92 -10.81 -17.65
N LEU A 82 -30.80 -10.35 -17.07
CA LEU A 82 -29.82 -9.55 -17.81
C LEU A 82 -29.21 -10.37 -18.94
N ALA A 83 -29.11 -9.77 -20.13
CA ALA A 83 -28.39 -10.38 -21.23
C ALA A 83 -26.88 -10.46 -20.90
N LYS A 84 -26.18 -11.40 -21.54
CA LYS A 84 -24.75 -11.63 -21.30
C LYS A 84 -23.90 -10.36 -21.48
N LYS A 85 -24.25 -9.53 -22.47
CA LYS A 85 -23.58 -8.26 -22.74
C LYS A 85 -23.77 -7.25 -21.59
N ASP A 86 -24.96 -7.17 -21.04
CA ASP A 86 -25.31 -6.15 -20.04
C ASP A 86 -24.75 -6.46 -18.65
N ARG A 87 -24.43 -7.74 -18.38
CA ARG A 87 -23.83 -8.18 -17.13
C ARG A 87 -22.32 -8.46 -17.21
N GLU A 88 -21.65 -8.10 -18.31
CA GLU A 88 -20.24 -8.44 -18.52
C GLU A 88 -19.34 -7.93 -17.38
N ALA A 89 -19.56 -6.70 -16.90
CA ALA A 89 -18.76 -6.14 -15.81
C ALA A 89 -19.04 -6.83 -14.46
N LEU A 90 -20.29 -7.27 -14.23
CA LEU A 90 -20.66 -8.06 -13.06
C LEU A 90 -19.99 -9.43 -13.09
N ASP A 91 -20.03 -10.13 -14.23
CA ASP A 91 -19.38 -11.43 -14.39
C ASP A 91 -17.84 -11.31 -14.25
N LYS A 92 -17.23 -10.22 -14.75
CA LYS A 92 -15.81 -9.91 -14.54
C LYS A 92 -15.48 -9.67 -13.07
N CYS A 93 -16.32 -8.93 -12.33
CA CYS A 93 -16.16 -8.72 -10.90
C CYS A 93 -16.21 -10.05 -10.13
N ALA A 94 -17.22 -10.88 -10.40
CA ALA A 94 -17.34 -12.20 -9.80
C ALA A 94 -16.11 -13.08 -10.06
N ALA A 95 -15.65 -13.15 -11.31
CA ALA A 95 -14.46 -13.91 -11.69
C ALA A 95 -13.19 -13.38 -11.01
N TYR A 96 -13.02 -12.06 -10.90
CA TYR A 96 -11.88 -11.44 -10.23
C TYR A 96 -11.85 -11.77 -8.73
N LEU A 97 -12.99 -11.67 -8.04
CA LEU A 97 -13.13 -12.03 -6.64
C LEU A 97 -12.81 -13.52 -6.41
N LEU A 98 -13.34 -14.42 -7.25
CA LEU A 98 -13.07 -15.84 -7.13
C LEU A 98 -11.61 -16.21 -7.43
N LYS A 99 -11.02 -15.65 -8.50
CA LYS A 99 -9.61 -15.87 -8.88
C LYS A 99 -8.66 -15.54 -7.72
N ASN A 100 -8.98 -14.48 -6.97
CA ASN A 100 -8.14 -13.96 -5.90
C ASN A 100 -8.67 -14.26 -4.49
N LYS A 101 -9.61 -15.21 -4.34
CA LYS A 101 -10.32 -15.49 -3.07
C LYS A 101 -9.41 -15.58 -1.84
N ARG A 102 -8.27 -16.25 -1.94
CA ARG A 102 -7.31 -16.39 -0.82
C ARG A 102 -6.71 -15.07 -0.34
N ARG A 103 -6.59 -14.09 -1.24
CA ARG A 103 -5.99 -12.77 -0.96
C ARG A 103 -7.03 -11.72 -0.53
N PHE A 104 -8.31 -12.08 -0.60
CA PHE A 104 -9.45 -11.30 -0.11
C PHE A 104 -9.90 -11.72 1.29
N ASP A 105 -9.03 -12.40 2.06
CA ASP A 105 -9.30 -12.73 3.46
C ASP A 105 -9.17 -11.50 4.37
N TYR A 106 -10.07 -10.54 4.16
CA TYR A 106 -10.10 -9.29 4.90
C TYR A 106 -10.45 -9.48 6.37
N SER A 107 -11.28 -10.47 6.70
CA SER A 107 -11.62 -10.79 8.08
C SER A 107 -10.36 -11.14 8.87
N ARG A 108 -9.49 -12.00 8.32
CA ARG A 108 -8.19 -12.29 8.94
C ARG A 108 -7.29 -11.08 8.96
N ALA A 109 -7.22 -10.30 7.88
CA ALA A 109 -6.37 -9.12 7.80
C ALA A 109 -6.70 -8.11 8.90
N LEU A 110 -7.97 -7.75 9.03
CA LEU A 110 -8.47 -6.80 10.02
C LEU A 110 -8.25 -7.31 11.45
N LYS A 111 -8.48 -8.60 11.71
CA LYS A 111 -8.22 -9.21 13.02
C LYS A 111 -6.76 -9.09 13.45
N ASN A 112 -5.82 -9.14 12.50
CA ASN A 112 -4.39 -9.03 12.77
C ASN A 112 -3.85 -7.60 12.62
N GLY A 113 -4.69 -6.60 12.35
CA GLY A 113 -4.27 -5.22 12.14
C GLY A 113 -3.45 -5.00 10.85
N TRP A 114 -3.56 -5.90 9.88
CA TRP A 114 -2.83 -5.77 8.61
C TRP A 114 -3.48 -4.73 7.71
N PRO A 115 -2.69 -3.90 6.99
CA PRO A 115 -3.23 -2.93 6.07
C PRO A 115 -3.94 -3.63 4.89
N ILE A 116 -5.18 -3.23 4.62
CA ILE A 116 -6.01 -3.80 3.54
C ILE A 116 -6.16 -2.87 2.34
N ALA A 117 -5.71 -1.62 2.45
CA ALA A 117 -5.86 -0.60 1.42
C ALA A 117 -4.54 0.14 1.19
N THR A 118 -4.30 0.56 -0.05
CA THR A 118 -3.09 1.32 -0.41
C THR A 118 -3.08 2.73 0.13
N GLY A 119 -4.20 3.27 0.64
CA GLY A 119 -4.31 4.66 1.08
C GLY A 119 -3.22 5.10 2.06
N ILE A 120 -2.76 4.22 2.96
CA ILE A 120 -1.65 4.53 3.88
C ILE A 120 -0.32 4.70 3.13
N ILE A 121 -0.08 3.87 2.12
CA ILE A 121 1.12 3.90 1.28
C ILE A 121 1.06 5.08 0.31
N GLU A 122 -0.08 5.32 -0.32
CA GLU A 122 -0.30 6.45 -1.21
C GLU A 122 -0.20 7.78 -0.48
N GLY A 123 -0.72 7.85 0.75
CA GLY A 123 -0.58 9.00 1.63
C GLY A 123 0.89 9.26 1.96
N ALA A 124 1.64 8.22 2.35
CA ALA A 124 3.08 8.33 2.60
C ALA A 124 3.85 8.76 1.34
N CYS A 125 3.59 8.16 0.18
CA CYS A 125 4.25 8.52 -1.09
C CYS A 125 3.91 9.96 -1.52
N ARG A 126 2.65 10.38 -1.36
CA ARG A 126 2.24 11.76 -1.65
C ARG A 126 2.99 12.73 -0.74
N HIS A 127 2.93 12.50 0.56
CA HIS A 127 3.51 13.40 1.55
C HIS A 127 5.04 13.43 1.51
N LEU A 128 5.68 12.27 1.47
CA LEU A 128 7.13 12.16 1.50
C LEU A 128 7.75 12.62 0.17
N VAL A 129 7.19 12.16 -0.96
CA VAL A 129 7.76 12.35 -2.29
C VAL A 129 7.09 13.48 -3.06
N LYS A 130 5.80 13.35 -3.38
CA LYS A 130 5.13 14.25 -4.35
C LYS A 130 5.09 15.70 -3.88
N ASP A 131 4.78 15.94 -2.60
CA ASP A 131 4.68 17.30 -2.04
C ASP A 131 5.98 18.11 -2.22
N ARG A 132 7.13 17.45 -2.41
CA ARG A 132 8.42 18.13 -2.65
C ARG A 132 8.91 18.03 -4.08
N MET A 133 8.74 16.85 -4.68
CA MET A 133 9.35 16.51 -5.96
C MET A 133 8.48 16.89 -7.15
N ASP A 134 7.16 16.97 -6.97
CA ASP A 134 6.17 17.22 -8.03
C ASP A 134 5.67 18.67 -8.02
N LEU A 135 6.57 19.61 -7.67
CA LEU A 135 6.28 21.04 -7.68
C LEU A 135 6.60 21.64 -9.05
N THR A 136 5.74 22.54 -9.53
CA THR A 136 5.94 23.24 -10.80
C THR A 136 7.31 23.92 -10.86
N GLY A 137 8.09 23.60 -11.90
CA GLY A 137 9.42 24.18 -12.11
C GLY A 137 10.54 23.54 -11.29
N ALA A 138 10.25 22.55 -10.43
CA ALA A 138 11.28 21.81 -9.73
C ALA A 138 12.12 20.97 -10.70
N ARG A 139 13.44 21.00 -10.51
CA ARG A 139 14.40 20.16 -11.24
C ARG A 139 15.33 19.51 -10.23
N TRP A 140 15.54 18.21 -10.40
CA TRP A 140 16.32 17.41 -9.47
C TRP A 140 17.31 16.55 -10.23
N SER A 141 18.55 16.49 -9.75
CA SER A 141 19.41 15.33 -10.02
C SER A 141 18.93 14.15 -9.19
N LEU A 142 19.24 12.92 -9.61
CA LEU A 142 18.90 11.72 -8.85
C LEU A 142 19.45 11.79 -7.41
N ASP A 143 20.75 12.10 -7.28
CA ASP A 143 21.43 12.22 -5.98
C ASP A 143 20.81 13.31 -5.11
N GLY A 144 20.45 14.46 -5.71
CA GLY A 144 19.84 15.58 -5.00
C GLY A 144 18.42 15.26 -4.51
N ALA A 145 17.61 14.61 -5.35
CA ALA A 145 16.30 14.13 -4.96
C ALA A 145 16.41 13.12 -3.81
N GLU A 146 17.29 12.13 -3.94
CA GLU A 146 17.46 11.10 -2.92
C GLU A 146 17.92 11.69 -1.58
N ALA A 147 18.91 12.59 -1.58
CA ALA A 147 19.38 13.24 -0.37
C ALA A 147 18.25 13.98 0.37
N VAL A 148 17.42 14.73 -0.36
CA VAL A 148 16.26 15.43 0.22
C VAL A 148 15.21 14.45 0.72
N LEU A 149 14.91 13.36 -0.01
CA LEU A 149 13.94 12.35 0.44
C LEU A 149 14.40 11.65 1.71
N ARG A 150 15.70 11.34 1.85
CA ARG A 150 16.24 10.74 3.08
C ARG A 150 16.07 11.66 4.28
N LEU A 151 16.37 12.95 4.14
CA LEU A 151 16.14 13.94 5.20
C LEU A 151 14.66 14.09 5.55
N ARG A 152 13.78 14.12 4.54
CA ARG A 152 12.33 14.17 4.77
C ARG A 152 11.84 12.90 5.46
N ALA A 153 12.37 11.73 5.11
CA ALA A 153 11.99 10.46 5.75
C ALA A 153 12.33 10.48 7.24
N LEU A 154 13.54 10.93 7.59
CA LEU A 154 13.97 11.13 8.99
C LEU A 154 13.07 12.13 9.74
N HIS A 155 12.68 13.22 9.08
CA HIS A 155 11.78 14.20 9.68
C HIS A 155 10.38 13.62 9.91
N CYS A 156 9.81 12.93 8.92
CA CYS A 156 8.48 12.33 9.00
C CYS A 156 8.42 11.17 10.01
N SER A 157 9.51 10.42 10.21
CA SER A 157 9.57 9.35 11.19
C SER A 157 9.83 9.86 12.62
N GLY A 158 10.29 11.11 12.77
CA GLY A 158 10.69 11.69 14.05
C GLY A 158 12.15 11.38 14.45
N ASP A 159 12.91 10.72 13.57
CA ASP A 159 14.28 10.28 13.87
C ASP A 159 15.35 11.32 13.54
N LEU A 160 14.96 12.51 13.08
CA LEU A 160 15.89 13.54 12.61
C LEU A 160 16.90 13.96 13.69
N GLU A 161 16.45 14.18 14.93
CA GLU A 161 17.34 14.61 16.02
C GLU A 161 18.39 13.54 16.33
N GLN A 162 17.95 12.29 16.51
CA GLN A 162 18.86 11.16 16.76
C GLN A 162 19.85 10.95 15.61
N TYR A 163 19.41 11.10 14.37
CA TYR A 163 20.29 11.03 13.21
C TYR A 163 21.32 12.17 13.20
N LEU A 164 20.92 13.40 13.51
CA LEU A 164 21.83 14.55 13.54
C LEU A 164 22.90 14.38 14.62
N ASP A 165 22.53 13.91 15.81
CA ASP A 165 23.49 13.60 16.88
C ASP A 165 24.52 12.56 16.42
N PHE A 166 24.04 11.45 15.83
CA PHE A 166 24.90 10.45 15.23
C PHE A 166 25.80 11.04 14.15
N HIS A 167 25.24 11.83 13.23
CA HIS A 167 25.98 12.42 12.12
C HIS A 167 27.09 13.35 12.61
N PHE A 168 26.81 14.22 13.58
CA PHE A 168 27.82 15.11 14.16
C PHE A 168 28.93 14.37 14.89
N GLN A 169 28.60 13.27 15.60
CA GLN A 169 29.63 12.40 16.19
C GLN A 169 30.52 11.77 15.11
N GLN A 170 29.93 11.28 14.02
CA GLN A 170 30.70 10.70 12.92
C GLN A 170 31.56 11.75 12.20
N GLU A 171 31.04 12.96 11.97
CA GLU A 171 31.82 14.06 11.41
C GLU A 171 32.98 14.46 12.33
N LYS A 172 32.76 14.47 13.64
CA LYS A 172 33.82 14.74 14.60
C LYS A 172 34.93 13.70 14.50
N LEU A 173 34.59 12.41 14.43
CA LEU A 173 35.57 11.34 14.25
C LEU A 173 36.29 11.47 12.89
N ARG A 174 35.57 11.66 11.79
CA ARG A 174 36.17 11.77 10.45
C ARG A 174 37.17 12.91 10.33
N ASN A 175 36.84 14.07 10.88
CA ASN A 175 37.62 15.29 10.70
C ASN A 175 38.64 15.54 11.81
N TYR A 176 38.43 14.96 13.01
CA TYR A 176 39.25 15.26 14.20
C TYR A 176 39.74 14.03 14.96
N ALA A 177 39.67 12.81 14.39
CA ALA A 177 40.17 11.58 15.04
C ALA A 177 41.64 11.69 15.50
N CYS A 178 42.51 12.34 14.73
CA CYS A 178 43.92 12.52 15.09
C CYS A 178 44.12 13.45 16.31
N LEU A 179 43.26 14.47 16.47
CA LEU A 179 43.30 15.42 17.59
C LEU A 179 42.77 14.81 18.89
N GLN A 180 41.76 13.93 18.80
CA GLN A 180 41.28 13.17 19.95
C GLN A 180 42.33 12.18 20.47
N ALA A 181 42.98 11.43 19.57
CA ALA A 181 44.05 10.51 19.96
C ALA A 181 45.24 11.24 20.63
N ALA A 182 45.64 12.40 20.09
CA ALA A 182 46.71 13.21 20.67
C ALA A 182 46.33 13.80 22.05
N ASN A 183 45.09 14.26 22.24
CA ASN A 183 44.64 14.77 23.53
C ASN A 183 44.53 13.66 24.59
N ASP A 184 44.07 12.46 24.22
CA ASP A 184 43.98 11.32 25.15
C ASP A 184 45.36 10.81 25.57
N GLU A 185 46.37 10.85 24.69
CA GLU A 185 47.77 10.57 25.06
C GLU A 185 48.34 11.63 26.02
N VAL A 186 48.10 12.92 25.75
CA VAL A 186 48.56 14.01 26.64
C VAL A 186 47.92 13.92 28.02
N ILE A 187 46.63 13.61 28.11
CA ILE A 187 45.93 13.41 29.40
C ILE A 187 46.46 12.18 30.14
N LYS A 188 46.77 11.08 29.43
CA LYS A 188 47.41 9.90 30.04
C LYS A 188 48.84 10.12 30.49
N MET A 189 49.60 10.99 29.82
CA MET A 189 50.97 11.34 30.21
C MET A 189 51.03 12.35 31.36
N ALA A 190 49.95 13.10 31.59
CA ALA A 190 49.84 14.10 32.64
C ALA A 190 49.21 13.57 33.95
N ALA A 191 48.82 12.29 33.99
CA ALA A 191 48.27 11.57 35.15
C ALA A 191 49.28 10.56 35.71
#